data_AF-A0A925U4Z3-F1
#
_entry.id   AF-A0A925U4Z3-F1
#
_cell.length_a   1.000
_cell.length_b   1.000
_cell.length_c   1.000
_cell.angle_alpha   90.00
_cell.angle_beta   90.00
_cell.angle_gamma   90.00
#
_symmetry.space_group_name_H-M   'P 1'
#
loop_
_entity.id
_entity.type
_entity.pdbx_description
1 polymer ?
#
loop_
_entity_poly.entity_id
_entity_poly.type
_entity_poly.pdbx_seq_one_letter_code
_entity_poly.pdbx_strand_id
1 'polypeptide(L)'
;MDAFSDDGRYGVTIIGFIGSVFSPYYAEARKTGLAEPLNHCAMNVCLYGKSGHRWAMTERIPGAVARDAASFQVGPSSMTWDGDALTIRIDEVTNPLPTKIKGVVRLYPAALTDYEAVLDGQSLHRWRPLAPTARVEVELQSPGVRWSGDGYLDFNHGDEPLEAGFVRWDWSRAPLKNGAAVLYDVACRGGEQRPLALHIDRNGEVRGMDLPPPAKLPRTLWMIARGTRADAGGRASIVKTLEDTPFYTRSKISARLIGETVTGMHESLCLDRFRSAWVQKLLPYRMPRK
;
A
#
# COMPACT_ATOMS: atom_id res chain seq x y z
N MET A 1 -3.07 1.37 -4.40
CA MET A 1 -2.87 0.57 -5.63
C MET A 1 -1.40 0.22 -5.80
N ASP A 2 -1.15 -0.94 -6.37
CA ASP A 2 0.19 -1.39 -6.75
C ASP A 2 0.17 -2.18 -8.05
N ALA A 3 1.32 -2.25 -8.74
CA ALA A 3 1.47 -3.03 -9.96
C ALA A 3 2.93 -3.41 -10.24
N PHE A 4 3.11 -4.50 -10.99
CA PHE A 4 4.38 -4.90 -11.60
C PHE A 4 4.20 -5.06 -13.11
N SER A 5 5.20 -4.65 -13.90
CA SER A 5 5.18 -4.85 -15.35
C SER A 5 5.17 -6.33 -15.73
N ASP A 6 4.64 -6.67 -16.91
CA ASP A 6 4.58 -8.05 -17.43
C ASP A 6 5.97 -8.71 -17.50
N ASP A 7 6.98 -7.91 -17.85
CA ASP A 7 8.38 -8.35 -17.91
C ASP A 7 9.07 -8.39 -16.53
N GLY A 8 8.37 -8.00 -15.47
CA GLY A 8 8.84 -7.96 -14.09
C GLY A 8 9.94 -6.92 -13.80
N ARG A 9 10.26 -6.03 -14.75
CA ARG A 9 11.36 -5.06 -14.64
C ARG A 9 11.00 -3.75 -13.96
N TYR A 10 9.72 -3.43 -13.86
CA TYR A 10 9.19 -2.21 -13.26
C TYR A 10 8.15 -2.53 -12.19
N GLY A 11 7.99 -1.61 -11.24
CA GLY A 11 6.89 -1.63 -10.29
C GLY A 11 6.49 -0.22 -9.88
N VAL A 12 5.24 -0.08 -9.45
CA VAL A 12 4.69 1.18 -8.96
C VAL A 12 3.76 0.93 -7.78
N THR A 13 3.75 1.84 -6.83
CA THR A 13 2.72 1.91 -5.79
C THR A 13 2.23 3.34 -5.65
N ILE A 14 0.92 3.53 -5.62
CA ILE A 14 0.30 4.84 -5.47
C ILE A 14 -0.78 4.77 -4.39
N ILE A 15 -0.73 5.70 -3.44
CA ILE A 15 -1.72 5.84 -2.36
C ILE A 15 -2.18 7.29 -2.29
N GLY A 16 -3.50 7.48 -2.39
CA GLY A 16 -4.14 8.75 -2.08
C GLY A 16 -4.53 8.76 -0.60
N PHE A 17 -3.99 9.70 0.17
CA PHE A 17 -4.28 9.83 1.58
C PHE A 17 -5.21 11.00 1.86
N ILE A 18 -6.30 10.74 2.60
CA ILE A 18 -7.06 11.75 3.35
C ILE A 18 -6.75 11.52 4.82
N GLY A 19 -6.16 12.51 5.49
CA GLY A 19 -5.59 12.30 6.82
C GLY A 19 -4.45 11.27 6.78
N SER A 20 -3.33 11.61 6.14
CA SER A 20 -2.19 10.71 5.97
C SER A 20 -1.72 10.13 7.30
N VAL A 21 -1.93 8.82 7.48
CA VAL A 21 -1.56 8.08 8.70
C VAL A 21 -0.06 8.10 8.98
N PHE A 22 0.77 8.37 7.96
CA PHE A 22 2.22 8.50 8.08
C PHE A 22 2.70 9.95 8.18
N SER A 23 1.79 10.93 8.24
CA SER A 23 2.15 12.34 8.37
C SER A 23 2.62 12.67 9.79
N PRO A 24 3.85 13.20 9.96
CA PRO A 24 4.28 13.71 11.25
C PRO A 24 3.48 14.95 11.68
N TYR A 25 2.99 15.74 10.71
CA TYR A 25 2.20 16.93 11.00
C TYR A 25 0.78 16.56 11.45
N TYR A 26 0.19 15.52 10.87
CA TYR A 26 -1.10 15.02 11.33
C TYR A 26 -0.97 14.37 12.71
N ALA A 27 0.09 13.60 12.93
CA ALA A 27 0.40 13.05 14.25
C ALA A 27 0.55 14.15 15.31
N GLU A 28 1.21 15.27 14.98
CA GLU A 28 1.31 16.43 15.88
C GLU A 28 -0.05 17.09 16.12
N ALA A 29 -0.82 17.36 15.06
CA ALA A 29 -2.14 17.99 15.16
C ALA A 29 -3.12 17.18 16.03
N ARG A 30 -3.05 15.85 15.99
CA ARG A 30 -3.90 14.97 16.82
C ARG A 30 -3.57 15.03 18.31
N LYS A 31 -2.42 15.57 18.72
CA LYS A 31 -2.06 15.68 20.15
C LYS A 31 -2.88 16.73 20.88
N THR A 32 -3.40 17.73 20.16
CA THR A 32 -4.18 18.84 20.73
C THR A 32 -5.68 18.65 20.58
N GLY A 33 -6.13 17.51 20.02
CA GLY A 33 -7.54 17.16 19.86
C GLY A 33 -7.84 16.51 18.50
N LEU A 34 -9.12 16.56 18.11
CA LEU A 34 -9.54 16.14 16.77
C LEU A 34 -8.93 17.09 15.73
N ALA A 35 -8.21 16.52 14.76
CA ALA A 35 -7.58 17.27 13.67
C ALA A 35 -8.31 16.97 12.36
N GLU A 36 -8.58 18.02 11.58
CA GLU A 36 -9.26 17.93 10.28
C GLU A 36 -8.42 17.12 9.26
N PRO A 37 -8.88 15.93 8.82
CA PRO A 37 -8.11 15.07 7.91
C PRO A 37 -7.77 15.73 6.57
N LEU A 38 -8.62 16.62 6.06
CA LEU A 38 -8.38 17.35 4.80
C LEU A 38 -7.22 18.35 4.90
N ASN A 39 -6.74 18.67 6.11
CA ASN A 39 -5.49 19.44 6.29
C ASN A 39 -4.22 18.60 6.05
N HIS A 40 -4.35 17.29 5.85
CA HIS A 40 -3.24 16.33 5.87
C HIS A 40 -3.32 15.33 4.71
N CYS A 41 -3.66 15.82 3.52
CA CYS A 41 -3.75 14.99 2.32
C CYS A 41 -2.41 14.85 1.61
N ALA A 42 -2.14 13.69 1.00
CA ALA A 42 -0.93 13.47 0.21
C ALA A 42 -1.16 12.45 -0.90
N MET A 43 -0.40 12.58 -1.99
CA MET A 43 -0.22 11.54 -2.98
C MET A 43 1.13 10.86 -2.74
N ASN A 44 1.12 9.63 -2.25
CA ASN A 44 2.35 8.84 -2.08
C ASN A 44 2.60 8.04 -3.37
N VAL A 45 3.69 8.34 -4.07
CA VAL A 45 4.07 7.70 -5.32
C VAL A 45 5.46 7.08 -5.18
N CYS A 46 5.55 5.78 -5.40
CA CYS A 46 6.82 5.05 -5.41
C CYS A 46 7.02 4.36 -6.77
N LEU A 47 8.18 4.55 -7.40
CA LEU A 47 8.61 3.83 -8.60
C LEU A 47 9.76 2.88 -8.26
N TYR A 48 9.74 1.69 -8.86
CA TYR A 48 10.70 0.63 -8.64
C TYR A 48 11.26 0.06 -9.94
N GLY A 49 12.45 -0.55 -9.84
CA GLY A 49 13.01 -1.34 -10.94
C GLY A 49 13.91 -0.52 -11.87
N LYS A 50 13.79 -0.74 -13.18
CA LYS A 50 14.68 -0.14 -14.19
C LYS A 50 14.57 1.39 -14.30
N SER A 51 13.48 1.99 -13.83
CA SER A 51 13.33 3.45 -13.72
C SER A 51 14.12 4.08 -12.56
N GLY A 52 14.84 3.27 -11.79
CA GLY A 52 15.40 3.65 -10.50
C GLY A 52 14.35 3.65 -9.39
N HIS A 53 14.81 3.93 -8.18
CA HIS A 53 13.96 4.16 -7.02
C HIS A 53 13.59 5.65 -6.94
N ARG A 54 12.29 5.95 -7.02
CA ARG A 54 11.78 7.32 -6.90
C ARG A 54 10.62 7.33 -5.93
N TRP A 55 10.63 8.26 -4.99
CA TRP A 55 9.62 8.37 -3.96
C TRP A 55 9.22 9.82 -3.76
N ALA A 56 7.92 10.10 -3.82
CA ALA A 56 7.36 11.41 -3.57
C ALA A 56 6.10 11.29 -2.70
N MET A 57 6.00 12.17 -1.70
CA MET A 57 4.85 12.26 -0.81
C MET A 57 4.84 13.67 -0.20
N THR A 58 4.29 14.63 -0.93
CA THR A 58 4.13 15.99 -0.40
C THR A 58 2.76 16.11 0.24
N GLU A 59 2.72 16.53 1.51
CA GLU A 59 1.47 16.88 2.17
C GLU A 59 0.92 18.21 1.65
N ARG A 60 -0.39 18.27 1.45
CA ARG A 60 -1.13 19.44 0.99
C ARG A 60 -2.15 19.90 2.03
N ILE A 61 -2.26 21.21 2.19
CA ILE A 61 -3.31 21.89 2.96
C ILE A 61 -4.63 22.01 2.15
N PRO A 62 -5.79 22.35 2.78
CA PRO A 62 -7.10 22.25 2.13
C PRO A 62 -7.26 23.05 0.85
N GLY A 63 -6.60 24.22 0.74
CA GLY A 63 -6.65 25.04 -0.46
C GLY A 63 -6.07 24.37 -1.71
N ALA A 64 -5.34 23.27 -1.54
CA ALA A 64 -4.79 22.44 -2.61
C ALA A 64 -5.46 21.06 -2.67
N VAL A 65 -6.60 20.86 -2.02
CA VAL A 65 -7.32 19.58 -1.99
C VAL A 65 -8.76 19.79 -2.44
N ALA A 66 -9.20 18.97 -3.39
CA ALA A 66 -10.60 18.91 -3.81
C ALA A 66 -11.00 17.45 -3.96
N ARG A 67 -12.25 17.12 -3.61
CA ARG A 67 -12.78 15.77 -3.78
C ARG A 67 -14.28 15.77 -4.01
N ASP A 68 -14.73 14.78 -4.75
CA ASP A 68 -16.13 14.40 -4.89
C ASP A 68 -16.24 12.86 -4.91
N ALA A 69 -17.36 12.33 -5.38
CA ALA A 69 -17.59 10.89 -5.44
C ALA A 69 -16.71 10.15 -6.46
N ALA A 70 -16.27 10.83 -7.52
CA ALA A 70 -15.53 10.27 -8.64
C ALA A 70 -14.10 10.84 -8.74
N SER A 71 -13.76 11.90 -8.00
CA SER A 71 -12.47 12.57 -8.10
C SER A 71 -11.82 12.85 -6.74
N PHE A 72 -10.49 12.76 -6.70
CA PHE A 72 -9.66 13.20 -5.58
C PHE A 72 -8.41 13.91 -6.10
N GLN A 73 -8.32 15.21 -5.86
CA GLN A 73 -7.20 16.06 -6.23
C GLN A 73 -6.37 16.43 -5.01
N VAL A 74 -5.04 16.34 -5.15
CA VAL A 74 -4.05 16.71 -4.15
C VAL A 74 -2.93 17.50 -4.82
N GLY A 75 -2.98 18.82 -4.69
CA GLY A 75 -2.14 19.76 -5.41
C GLY A 75 -2.28 19.57 -6.93
N PRO A 76 -1.18 19.33 -7.65
CA PRO A 76 -1.20 19.14 -9.09
C PRO A 76 -1.52 17.70 -9.53
N SER A 77 -1.60 16.75 -8.59
CA SER A 77 -1.90 15.34 -8.85
C SER A 77 -3.37 15.04 -8.59
N SER A 78 -3.93 14.06 -9.29
CA SER A 78 -5.34 13.67 -9.14
C SER A 78 -5.60 12.20 -9.40
N MET A 79 -6.69 11.69 -8.83
CA MET A 79 -7.31 10.41 -9.13
C MET A 79 -8.72 10.66 -9.63
N THR A 80 -9.14 9.97 -10.70
CA THR A 80 -10.49 10.07 -11.25
C THR A 80 -10.99 8.70 -11.65
N TRP A 81 -12.19 8.35 -11.21
CA TRP A 81 -12.94 7.17 -11.61
C TRP A 81 -13.99 7.58 -12.63
N ASP A 82 -14.01 6.95 -13.80
CA ASP A 82 -14.96 7.25 -14.88
C ASP A 82 -16.06 6.19 -15.05
N GLY A 83 -16.08 5.17 -14.19
CA GLY A 83 -16.99 4.02 -14.27
C GLY A 83 -16.34 2.77 -14.85
N ASP A 84 -15.24 2.91 -15.58
CA ASP A 84 -14.50 1.80 -16.19
C ASP A 84 -13.08 1.71 -15.62
N ALA A 85 -12.39 2.84 -15.48
CA ALA A 85 -11.00 2.89 -15.06
C ALA A 85 -10.72 3.95 -13.98
N LEU A 86 -9.72 3.65 -13.14
CA LEU A 86 -9.10 4.64 -12.27
C LEU A 86 -7.94 5.30 -13.02
N THR A 87 -8.09 6.56 -13.39
CA THR A 87 -7.04 7.38 -13.99
C THR A 87 -6.36 8.21 -12.93
N ILE A 88 -5.06 7.99 -12.74
CA ILE A 88 -4.21 8.74 -11.82
C ILE A 88 -3.27 9.64 -12.63
N ARG A 89 -3.43 10.96 -12.49
CA ARG A 89 -2.50 11.96 -13.03
C ARG A 89 -1.52 12.36 -11.94
N ILE A 90 -0.23 12.27 -12.25
CA ILE A 90 0.86 12.51 -11.31
C ILE A 90 1.65 13.72 -11.78
N ASP A 91 1.90 14.67 -10.87
CA ASP A 91 2.87 15.75 -11.05
C ASP A 91 3.55 16.04 -9.71
N GLU A 92 4.41 15.12 -9.28
CA GLU A 92 5.08 15.17 -7.98
C GLU A 92 6.60 15.36 -8.11
N VAL A 93 7.20 15.77 -7.01
CA VAL A 93 8.66 15.94 -6.88
C VAL A 93 9.16 15.07 -5.74
N THR A 94 10.22 14.31 -6.00
CA THR A 94 10.84 13.43 -4.99
C THR A 94 11.55 14.22 -3.90
N ASN A 95 11.73 13.60 -2.73
CA ASN A 95 12.44 14.19 -1.60
C ASN A 95 13.28 13.09 -0.89
N PRO A 96 14.51 13.38 -0.40
CA PRO A 96 15.18 14.69 -0.32
C PRO A 96 15.85 15.17 -1.60
N LEU A 97 16.15 14.28 -2.56
CA LEU A 97 16.75 14.67 -3.83
C LEU A 97 15.64 14.99 -4.83
N PRO A 98 15.51 16.23 -5.31
CA PRO A 98 14.37 16.65 -6.14
C PRO A 98 14.51 16.15 -7.58
N THR A 99 13.61 15.26 -7.97
CA THR A 99 13.41 14.81 -9.36
C THR A 99 11.91 14.74 -9.64
N LYS A 100 11.50 14.94 -10.89
CA LYS A 100 10.08 14.87 -11.25
C LYS A 100 9.59 13.41 -11.35
N ILE A 101 8.34 13.22 -10.96
CA ILE A 101 7.51 12.08 -11.34
C ILE A 101 6.27 12.69 -12.00
N LYS A 102 6.14 12.54 -13.32
CA LYS A 102 5.06 13.16 -14.08
C LYS A 102 4.50 12.21 -15.12
N GLY A 103 3.17 12.09 -15.16
CA GLY A 103 2.42 11.37 -16.18
C GLY A 103 1.14 10.74 -15.69
N VAL A 104 0.74 9.66 -16.34
CA VAL A 104 -0.57 9.03 -16.13
C VAL A 104 -0.40 7.55 -15.85
N VAL A 105 -1.11 7.07 -14.84
CA VAL A 105 -1.31 5.65 -14.56
C VAL A 105 -2.79 5.35 -14.66
N ARG A 106 -3.17 4.32 -15.41
CA ARG A 106 -4.55 3.85 -15.52
C ARG A 106 -4.66 2.45 -14.95
N LEU A 107 -5.67 2.21 -14.13
CA LEU A 107 -6.02 0.88 -13.62
C LEU A 107 -7.40 0.51 -14.12
N TYR A 108 -7.49 -0.66 -14.76
CA TYR A 108 -8.70 -1.26 -15.28
C TYR A 108 -8.98 -2.52 -14.45
N PRO A 109 -9.96 -2.50 -13.53
CA PRO A 109 -10.29 -3.66 -12.72
C PRO A 109 -10.85 -4.79 -13.60
N ALA A 110 -10.46 -6.03 -13.32
CA ALA A 110 -11.14 -7.19 -13.92
C ALA A 110 -12.54 -7.36 -13.32
N ALA A 111 -12.65 -7.10 -12.01
CA ALA A 111 -13.89 -7.03 -11.27
C ALA A 111 -13.69 -6.14 -10.04
N LEU A 112 -14.79 -5.57 -9.54
CA LEU A 112 -14.83 -4.85 -8.27
C LEU A 112 -15.39 -5.75 -7.17
N THR A 113 -15.02 -5.50 -5.91
CA THR A 113 -15.54 -6.23 -4.76
C THR A 113 -16.25 -5.32 -3.76
N ASP A 114 -17.33 -5.84 -3.18
CA ASP A 114 -18.05 -5.22 -2.06
C ASP A 114 -17.62 -5.78 -0.70
N TYR A 115 -16.58 -6.61 -0.68
CA TYR A 115 -16.05 -7.19 0.54
C TYR A 115 -15.36 -6.13 1.40
N GLU A 116 -15.62 -6.17 2.70
CA GLU A 116 -14.94 -5.39 3.73
C GLU A 116 -14.52 -6.30 4.87
N ALA A 117 -13.25 -6.22 5.28
CA ALA A 117 -12.75 -6.86 6.48
C ALA A 117 -12.56 -5.82 7.58
N VAL A 118 -13.04 -6.16 8.78
CA VAL A 118 -12.70 -5.49 10.03
C VAL A 118 -11.38 -6.04 10.56
N LEU A 119 -10.41 -5.17 10.78
CA LEU A 119 -9.04 -5.55 11.13
C LEU A 119 -8.77 -5.61 12.64
N ASP A 120 -9.68 -5.08 13.47
CA ASP A 120 -9.54 -5.01 14.93
C ASP A 120 -10.84 -5.40 15.66
N GLY A 121 -10.77 -5.67 16.97
CA GLY A 121 -11.91 -6.10 17.76
C GLY A 121 -13.02 -5.06 17.98
N GLN A 122 -12.73 -3.78 17.77
CA GLN A 122 -13.67 -2.66 17.97
C GLN A 122 -14.24 -2.14 16.65
N SER A 123 -13.88 -2.74 15.52
CA SER A 123 -14.29 -2.30 14.19
C SER A 123 -13.89 -0.85 13.88
N LEU A 124 -12.76 -0.38 14.41
CA LEU A 124 -12.23 0.98 14.18
C LEU A 124 -11.34 1.07 12.94
N HIS A 125 -10.95 -0.06 12.34
CA HIS A 125 -10.11 -0.14 11.15
C HIS A 125 -10.68 -1.15 10.17
N ARG A 126 -10.91 -0.71 8.93
CA ARG A 126 -11.51 -1.51 7.87
C ARG A 126 -10.70 -1.45 6.60
N TRP A 127 -10.68 -2.57 5.90
CA TRP A 127 -9.94 -2.76 4.66
C TRP A 127 -10.81 -3.43 3.59
N ARG A 128 -10.67 -2.98 2.34
CA ARG A 128 -11.42 -3.47 1.18
C ARG A 128 -10.49 -3.76 0.00
N PRO A 129 -10.46 -4.98 -0.55
CA PRO A 129 -9.75 -5.30 -1.79
C PRO A 129 -10.59 -4.88 -3.00
N LEU A 130 -10.70 -3.58 -3.27
CA LEU A 130 -11.58 -3.01 -4.30
C LEU A 130 -11.41 -3.66 -5.68
N ALA A 131 -10.18 -3.75 -6.19
CA ALA A 131 -9.85 -4.43 -7.44
C ALA A 131 -8.72 -5.45 -7.19
N PRO A 132 -9.06 -6.71 -6.86
CA PRO A 132 -8.10 -7.75 -6.48
C PRO A 132 -7.20 -8.17 -7.64
N THR A 133 -7.74 -8.06 -8.86
CA THR A 133 -7.02 -8.26 -10.13
C THR A 133 -7.37 -7.09 -11.04
N ALA A 134 -6.36 -6.43 -11.59
CA ALA A 134 -6.54 -5.33 -12.52
C ALA A 134 -5.42 -5.29 -13.56
N ARG A 135 -5.72 -4.76 -14.75
CA ARG A 135 -4.70 -4.35 -15.71
C ARG A 135 -4.26 -2.93 -15.39
N VAL A 136 -2.95 -2.69 -15.33
CA VAL A 136 -2.40 -1.36 -15.12
C VAL A 136 -1.56 -0.94 -16.32
N GLU A 137 -1.75 0.30 -16.75
CA GLU A 137 -0.96 0.96 -17.77
C GLU A 137 -0.25 2.17 -17.16
N VAL A 138 1.05 2.28 -17.38
CA VAL A 138 1.88 3.36 -16.87
C VAL A 138 2.50 4.09 -18.04
N GLU A 139 2.28 5.40 -18.09
CA GLU A 139 2.89 6.31 -19.07
C GLU A 139 3.40 7.56 -18.35
N LEU A 140 4.68 7.56 -18.01
CA LEU A 140 5.32 8.66 -17.28
C LEU A 140 6.27 9.42 -18.21
N GLN A 141 5.98 10.69 -18.49
CA GLN A 141 6.92 11.56 -19.22
C GLN A 141 8.20 11.80 -18.40
N SER A 142 8.11 11.79 -17.07
CA SER A 142 9.28 11.73 -16.18
C SER A 142 9.07 10.60 -15.18
N PRO A 143 9.89 9.52 -15.21
CA PRO A 143 11.23 9.42 -15.82
C PRO A 143 11.32 8.99 -17.31
N GLY A 144 10.24 9.02 -18.08
CA GLY A 144 10.26 8.60 -19.49
C GLY A 144 10.10 7.09 -19.64
N VAL A 145 9.09 6.53 -18.97
CA VAL A 145 8.82 5.08 -18.98
C VAL A 145 7.38 4.81 -19.41
N ARG A 146 7.21 3.75 -20.19
CA ARG A 146 5.91 3.22 -20.58
C ARG A 146 5.91 1.71 -20.45
N TRP A 147 4.94 1.17 -19.75
CA TRP A 147 4.77 -0.28 -19.57
C TRP A 147 3.34 -0.59 -19.12
N SER A 148 2.98 -1.87 -19.23
CA SER A 148 1.72 -2.38 -18.71
C SER A 148 1.97 -3.65 -17.89
N GLY A 149 1.08 -3.94 -16.94
CA GLY A 149 1.32 -4.96 -15.93
C GLY A 149 0.07 -5.38 -15.17
N ASP A 150 0.22 -6.40 -14.33
CA ASP A 150 -0.80 -6.79 -13.35
C ASP A 150 -0.77 -5.82 -12.17
N GLY A 151 -1.95 -5.44 -11.69
CA GLY A 151 -2.11 -4.57 -10.55
C GLY A 151 -3.24 -4.95 -9.61
N TYR A 152 -3.36 -4.12 -8.59
CA TYR A 152 -4.24 -4.28 -7.44
C TYR A 152 -4.69 -2.91 -6.92
N LEU A 153 -5.93 -2.81 -6.46
CA LEU A 153 -6.46 -1.64 -5.77
C LEU A 153 -7.14 -2.08 -4.48
N ASP A 154 -6.79 -1.43 -3.38
CA ASP A 154 -7.48 -1.51 -2.11
C ASP A 154 -7.82 -0.14 -1.55
N PHE A 155 -8.63 -0.17 -0.50
CA PHE A 155 -9.03 0.97 0.28
C PHE A 155 -8.97 0.63 1.77
N ASN A 156 -8.43 1.55 2.55
CA ASN A 156 -8.33 1.43 4.00
C ASN A 156 -8.99 2.67 4.61
N HIS A 157 -9.80 2.50 5.64
CA HIS A 157 -10.35 3.61 6.42
C HIS A 157 -10.44 3.26 7.91
N GLY A 158 -10.21 4.26 8.75
CA GLY A 158 -10.03 4.11 10.19
C GLY A 158 -10.62 5.28 10.97
N ASP A 159 -11.11 5.02 12.18
CA ASP A 159 -11.66 6.04 13.09
C ASP A 159 -10.62 6.50 14.12
N GLU A 160 -9.45 5.86 14.14
CA GLU A 160 -8.33 6.20 15.01
C GLU A 160 -6.98 6.03 14.29
N PRO A 161 -5.87 6.54 14.85
CA PRO A 161 -4.53 6.30 14.32
C PRO A 161 -4.15 4.82 14.38
N LEU A 162 -3.42 4.34 13.36
CA LEU A 162 -2.98 2.94 13.29
C LEU A 162 -2.20 2.49 14.53
N GLU A 163 -1.34 3.36 15.05
CA GLU A 163 -0.54 3.09 16.23
C GLU A 163 -1.35 2.99 17.52
N ALA A 164 -2.63 3.37 17.55
CA ALA A 164 -3.52 3.08 18.67
C ALA A 164 -3.97 1.61 18.62
N GLY A 165 -4.47 1.16 17.46
CA GLY A 165 -5.06 -0.17 17.30
C GLY A 165 -4.07 -1.33 17.14
N PHE A 166 -2.90 -1.11 16.52
CA PHE A 166 -2.04 -2.21 16.07
C PHE A 166 -0.58 -2.10 16.53
N VAL A 167 0.04 -3.27 16.76
CA VAL A 167 1.48 -3.42 17.05
C VAL A 167 2.28 -3.55 15.76
N ARG A 168 1.79 -4.43 14.87
CA ARG A 168 2.41 -4.73 13.57
C ARG A 168 1.40 -5.42 12.67
N TRP A 169 1.73 -5.47 11.39
CA TRP A 169 1.14 -6.44 10.48
C TRP A 169 2.10 -6.86 9.38
N ASP A 170 1.78 -8.00 8.77
CA ASP A 170 2.31 -8.41 7.49
C ASP A 170 1.12 -8.54 6.50
N TRP A 171 1.24 -7.93 5.33
CA TRP A 171 0.23 -8.02 4.27
C TRP A 171 0.88 -8.51 2.99
N SER A 172 0.20 -9.35 2.21
CA SER A 172 0.66 -9.70 0.88
C SER A 172 -0.48 -10.03 -0.06
N ARG A 173 -0.25 -9.76 -1.34
CA ARG A 173 -1.14 -10.12 -2.44
C ARG A 173 -0.35 -10.72 -3.57
N ALA A 174 -0.80 -11.88 -4.05
CA ALA A 174 -0.16 -12.60 -5.13
C ALA A 174 -1.17 -12.95 -6.23
N PRO A 175 -0.83 -12.76 -7.52
CA PRO A 175 -1.66 -13.29 -8.61
C PRO A 175 -1.66 -14.81 -8.57
N LEU A 176 -2.82 -15.40 -8.81
CA LEU A 176 -3.02 -16.82 -9.07
C LEU A 176 -3.46 -17.01 -10.52
N LYS A 177 -3.43 -18.25 -11.03
CA LYS A 177 -4.05 -18.55 -12.33
C LYS A 177 -5.52 -18.12 -12.38
N ASN A 178 -6.26 -18.34 -11.28
CA ASN A 178 -7.65 -17.95 -11.14
C ASN A 178 -7.86 -16.83 -10.10
N GLY A 179 -7.34 -15.63 -10.37
CA GLY A 179 -7.58 -14.43 -9.56
C GLY A 179 -6.37 -14.07 -8.69
N ALA A 180 -6.58 -13.84 -7.40
CA ALA A 180 -5.53 -13.45 -6.47
C ALA A 180 -5.69 -14.12 -5.09
N ALA A 181 -4.56 -14.36 -4.43
CA ALA A 181 -4.51 -14.68 -3.00
C ALA A 181 -4.13 -13.43 -2.22
N VAL A 182 -4.80 -13.18 -1.11
CA VAL A 182 -4.44 -12.13 -0.13
C VAL A 182 -4.23 -12.77 1.23
N LEU A 183 -3.14 -12.38 1.89
CA LEU A 183 -2.84 -12.73 3.26
C LEU A 183 -2.67 -11.43 4.07
N TYR A 184 -3.31 -11.35 5.23
CA TYR A 184 -3.19 -10.20 6.13
C TYR A 184 -3.06 -10.68 7.57
N ASP A 185 -1.84 -10.66 8.11
CA ASP A 185 -1.55 -11.02 9.49
C ASP A 185 -1.49 -9.77 10.36
N VAL A 186 -2.54 -9.53 11.13
CA VAL A 186 -2.64 -8.34 12.00
C VAL A 186 -2.41 -8.71 13.46
N ALA A 187 -1.51 -7.98 14.12
CA ALA A 187 -1.32 -8.05 15.58
C ALA A 187 -1.86 -6.77 16.23
N CYS A 188 -3.00 -6.89 16.92
CA CYS A 188 -3.64 -5.79 17.62
C CYS A 188 -2.93 -5.46 18.93
N ARG A 189 -3.04 -4.22 19.41
CA ARG A 189 -2.40 -3.74 20.64
C ARG A 189 -2.97 -4.39 21.92
N GLY A 190 -4.20 -4.90 21.87
CA GLY A 190 -4.79 -5.74 22.91
C GLY A 190 -4.25 -7.18 22.98
N GLY A 191 -3.27 -7.55 22.16
CA GLY A 191 -2.68 -8.89 22.09
C GLY A 191 -3.39 -9.83 21.10
N GLU A 192 -4.60 -9.49 20.68
CA GLU A 192 -5.37 -10.24 19.69
C GLU A 192 -4.61 -10.35 18.35
N GLN A 193 -4.63 -11.55 17.76
CA GLN A 193 -4.14 -11.79 16.40
C GLN A 193 -5.34 -11.99 15.48
N ARG A 194 -5.37 -11.24 14.38
CA ARG A 194 -6.44 -11.32 13.37
C ARG A 194 -5.83 -11.63 12.00
N PRO A 195 -5.54 -12.91 11.71
CA PRO A 195 -5.09 -13.32 10.41
C PRO A 195 -6.26 -13.41 9.43
N LEU A 196 -6.02 -13.01 8.18
CA LEU A 196 -6.94 -13.13 7.07
C LEU A 196 -6.24 -13.88 5.93
N ALA A 197 -6.94 -14.83 5.32
CA ALA A 197 -6.50 -15.54 4.13
C ALA A 197 -7.67 -15.61 3.15
N LEU A 198 -7.53 -14.96 2.01
CA LEU A 198 -8.56 -14.84 0.99
C LEU A 198 -8.06 -15.38 -0.35
N HIS A 199 -8.93 -16.13 -1.01
CA HIS A 199 -8.88 -16.35 -2.45
C HIS A 199 -9.97 -15.46 -3.08
N ILE A 200 -9.57 -14.64 -4.04
CA ILE A 200 -10.49 -13.74 -4.75
C ILE A 200 -10.39 -14.07 -6.24
N ASP A 201 -11.50 -14.50 -6.83
CA ASP A 201 -11.50 -14.93 -8.23
C ASP A 201 -11.51 -13.74 -9.21
N ARG A 202 -11.51 -14.04 -10.51
CA ARG A 202 -11.50 -13.01 -11.56
C ARG A 202 -12.81 -12.24 -11.70
N ASN A 203 -13.91 -12.77 -11.16
CA ASN A 203 -15.22 -12.12 -11.13
C ASN A 203 -15.43 -11.27 -9.86
N GLY A 204 -14.43 -11.21 -8.97
CA GLY A 204 -14.50 -10.46 -7.72
C GLY A 204 -15.16 -11.23 -6.58
N GLU A 205 -15.42 -12.52 -6.74
CA GLU A 205 -15.97 -13.34 -5.66
C GLU A 205 -14.88 -13.61 -4.62
N VAL A 206 -15.13 -13.17 -3.39
CA VAL A 206 -14.20 -13.31 -2.26
C VAL A 206 -14.57 -14.56 -1.45
N ARG A 207 -13.60 -15.47 -1.30
CA ARG A 207 -13.74 -16.68 -0.49
C ARG A 207 -12.62 -16.74 0.55
N GLY A 208 -12.97 -17.10 1.77
CA GLY A 208 -11.97 -17.49 2.77
C GLY A 208 -11.23 -18.74 2.30
N MET A 209 -9.92 -18.78 2.52
CA MET A 209 -9.12 -19.98 2.31
C MET A 209 -8.48 -20.45 3.63
N ASP A 210 -8.11 -21.72 3.69
CA ASP A 210 -7.37 -22.26 4.83
C ASP A 210 -6.13 -21.42 5.09
N LEU A 211 -5.95 -21.02 6.34
CA LEU A 211 -4.84 -20.16 6.74
C LEU A 211 -3.51 -20.94 6.62
N PRO A 212 -2.61 -20.58 5.69
CA PRO A 212 -1.38 -21.35 5.53
C PRO A 212 -0.46 -21.16 6.75
N PRO A 213 0.44 -22.12 7.03
CA PRO A 213 1.37 -21.99 8.13
C PRO A 213 2.30 -20.77 7.98
N PRO A 214 2.73 -20.14 9.10
CA PRO A 214 3.65 -19.01 9.05
C PRO A 214 4.99 -19.36 8.40
N ALA A 215 5.49 -18.45 7.56
CA ALA A 215 6.80 -18.51 6.94
C ALA A 215 7.61 -17.25 7.31
N LYS A 216 8.83 -17.45 7.83
CA LYS A 216 9.72 -16.35 8.20
C LYS A 216 10.49 -15.84 6.98
N LEU A 217 10.62 -14.53 6.89
CA LEU A 217 11.47 -13.88 5.89
C LEU A 217 12.69 -13.24 6.59
N PRO A 218 13.84 -13.07 5.91
CA PRO A 218 15.00 -12.37 6.46
C PRO A 218 14.63 -10.99 6.99
N ARG A 219 15.34 -10.46 8.00
CA ARG A 219 15.11 -9.08 8.46
C ARG A 219 15.56 -8.05 7.42
N THR A 220 15.08 -6.82 7.53
CA THR A 220 15.54 -5.70 6.69
C THR A 220 16.82 -5.06 7.22
N LEU A 221 17.41 -4.09 6.50
CA LEU A 221 18.58 -3.33 6.97
C LEU A 221 18.26 -2.51 8.23
N TRP A 222 17.03 -2.00 8.32
CA TRP A 222 16.51 -1.38 9.52
C TRP A 222 16.17 -2.38 10.63
N MET A 223 16.45 -3.67 10.44
CA MET A 223 16.13 -4.76 11.36
C MET A 223 14.62 -4.93 11.58
N ILE A 224 13.77 -4.63 10.60
CA ILE A 224 12.34 -4.98 10.70
C ILE A 224 12.18 -6.49 10.56
N ALA A 225 11.38 -7.09 11.44
CA ALA A 225 10.96 -8.49 11.30
C ALA A 225 9.91 -8.58 10.18
N ARG A 226 10.08 -9.57 9.29
CA ARG A 226 9.16 -9.83 8.17
C ARG A 226 8.58 -11.23 8.31
N GLY A 227 7.26 -11.33 8.22
CA GLY A 227 6.53 -12.58 8.19
C GLY A 227 5.66 -12.70 6.94
N THR A 228 5.31 -13.92 6.58
CA THR A 228 4.25 -14.20 5.60
C THR A 228 3.69 -15.59 5.91
N ARG A 229 2.89 -16.15 5.00
CA ARG A 229 2.40 -17.52 5.07
C ARG A 229 2.64 -18.21 3.72
N ALA A 230 2.82 -19.51 3.76
CA ALA A 230 2.99 -20.35 2.57
C ALA A 230 2.40 -21.73 2.85
N ASP A 231 2.08 -22.47 1.79
CA ASP A 231 1.60 -23.84 1.90
C ASP A 231 2.51 -24.71 2.77
N ALA A 232 1.97 -25.76 3.39
CA ALA A 232 2.74 -26.69 4.21
C ALA A 232 3.90 -27.31 3.41
N GLY A 233 5.12 -27.23 3.95
CA GLY A 233 6.35 -27.65 3.26
C GLY A 233 6.79 -26.71 2.11
N GLY A 234 6.00 -25.69 1.79
CA GLY A 234 6.33 -24.61 0.88
C GLY A 234 7.38 -23.66 1.48
N ARG A 235 8.13 -22.99 0.60
CA ARG A 235 9.09 -21.95 0.99
C ARG A 235 8.57 -20.58 0.56
N ALA A 236 8.84 -19.58 1.38
CA ALA A 236 8.71 -18.17 1.01
C ALA A 236 10.10 -17.53 0.99
N SER A 237 10.36 -16.64 0.03
CA SER A 237 11.63 -15.94 -0.11
C SER A 237 11.45 -14.52 -0.61
N ILE A 238 12.40 -13.65 -0.27
CA ILE A 238 12.47 -12.30 -0.82
C ILE A 238 13.07 -12.39 -2.22
N VAL A 239 12.32 -11.96 -3.23
CA VAL A 239 12.84 -11.76 -4.59
C VAL A 239 13.57 -10.42 -4.65
N LYS A 240 12.95 -9.37 -4.08
CA LYS A 240 13.55 -8.03 -4.03
C LYS A 240 12.93 -7.20 -2.92
N THR A 241 13.75 -6.48 -2.15
CA THR A 241 13.25 -5.44 -1.24
C THR A 241 12.89 -4.19 -2.05
N LEU A 242 11.61 -3.85 -2.00
CA LEU A 242 10.89 -2.67 -2.52
C LEU A 242 11.35 -1.38 -1.86
N GLU A 243 11.06 -1.37 -0.57
CA GLU A 243 11.31 -0.30 0.37
C GLU A 243 11.84 -0.84 1.69
N ASP A 244 12.77 -0.09 2.27
CA ASP A 244 13.37 -0.42 3.55
C ASP A 244 13.46 0.86 4.39
N THR A 245 12.51 1.03 5.31
CA THR A 245 12.43 2.19 6.20
C THR A 245 12.44 1.75 7.66
N PRO A 246 12.61 2.69 8.61
CA PRO A 246 12.64 2.39 10.05
C PRO A 246 11.40 1.68 10.63
N PHE A 247 10.24 1.73 9.99
CA PHE A 247 9.02 1.12 10.53
C PHE A 247 8.18 0.39 9.47
N TYR A 248 8.47 0.60 8.19
CA TYR A 248 7.74 0.02 7.07
C TYR A 248 8.69 -0.56 6.03
N THR A 249 8.33 -1.70 5.47
CA THR A 249 9.04 -2.29 4.34
C THR A 249 8.06 -2.84 3.33
N ARG A 250 8.44 -2.75 2.06
CA ARG A 250 7.75 -3.39 0.94
C ARG A 250 8.72 -4.31 0.24
N SER A 251 8.25 -5.45 -0.25
CA SER A 251 9.06 -6.44 -0.96
C SER A 251 8.25 -7.11 -2.05
N LYS A 252 8.96 -7.54 -3.09
CA LYS A 252 8.50 -8.58 -4.01
C LYS A 252 8.94 -9.91 -3.42
N ILE A 253 8.00 -10.81 -3.16
CA ILE A 253 8.28 -12.13 -2.58
C ILE A 253 7.84 -13.24 -3.50
N SER A 254 8.50 -14.39 -3.40
CA SER A 254 8.04 -15.65 -4.00
C SER A 254 7.52 -16.54 -2.88
N ALA A 255 6.38 -17.18 -3.08
CA ALA A 255 5.80 -18.13 -2.14
C ALA A 255 5.04 -19.24 -2.88
N ARG A 256 4.71 -20.32 -2.18
CA ARG A 256 3.75 -21.30 -2.66
C ARG A 256 2.41 -21.09 -1.94
N LEU A 257 1.34 -20.83 -2.70
CA LEU A 257 0.00 -20.59 -2.18
C LEU A 257 -1.00 -21.39 -3.02
N ILE A 258 -1.86 -22.17 -2.35
CA ILE A 258 -2.90 -22.99 -3.00
C ILE A 258 -2.30 -23.92 -4.08
N GLY A 259 -1.12 -24.46 -3.79
CA GLY A 259 -0.37 -25.35 -4.68
C GLY A 259 0.43 -24.63 -5.78
N GLU A 260 0.26 -23.32 -5.99
CA GLU A 260 0.90 -22.54 -7.04
C GLU A 260 2.15 -21.80 -6.54
N THR A 261 3.24 -21.80 -7.31
CA THR A 261 4.37 -20.90 -7.09
C THR A 261 4.03 -19.53 -7.64
N VAL A 262 3.95 -18.54 -6.76
CA VAL A 262 3.51 -17.18 -7.09
C VAL A 262 4.56 -16.16 -6.68
N THR A 263 4.54 -15.02 -7.36
CA THR A 263 5.32 -13.84 -6.97
C THR A 263 4.38 -12.69 -6.70
N GLY A 264 4.43 -12.14 -5.48
CA GLY A 264 3.47 -11.16 -5.00
C GLY A 264 4.10 -9.92 -4.38
N MET A 265 3.24 -8.92 -4.16
CA MET A 265 3.55 -7.77 -3.32
C MET A 265 3.45 -8.18 -1.84
N HIS A 266 4.36 -7.68 -1.03
CA HIS A 266 4.40 -7.94 0.41
C HIS A 266 4.82 -6.70 1.17
N GLU A 267 4.22 -6.48 2.32
CA GLU A 267 4.44 -5.36 3.20
C GLU A 267 4.56 -5.83 4.64
N SER A 268 5.51 -5.26 5.38
CA SER A 268 5.57 -5.39 6.83
C SER A 268 5.58 -4.02 7.47
N LEU A 269 4.69 -3.80 8.43
CA LEU A 269 4.57 -2.56 9.19
C LEU A 269 4.81 -2.85 10.68
N CYS A 270 5.62 -2.02 11.34
CA CYS A 270 5.88 -2.08 12.77
C CYS A 270 5.48 -0.76 13.43
N LEU A 271 4.32 -0.74 14.07
CA LEU A 271 3.74 0.47 14.64
C LEU A 271 4.34 0.83 16.00
N ASP A 272 4.93 -0.12 16.71
CA ASP A 272 5.75 0.18 17.89
C ASP A 272 7.00 0.99 17.53
N ARG A 273 7.62 0.70 16.39
CA ARG A 273 8.70 1.55 15.87
C ARG A 273 8.15 2.85 15.34
N PHE A 274 7.06 2.84 14.58
CA PHE A 274 6.45 4.06 14.05
C PHE A 274 6.16 5.08 15.15
N ARG A 275 5.55 4.67 16.28
CA ARG A 275 5.22 5.58 17.39
C ARG A 275 6.42 6.01 18.24
N SER A 276 7.60 5.45 18.02
CA SER A 276 8.79 5.81 18.78
C SER A 276 9.29 7.22 18.42
N ALA A 277 9.77 7.95 19.43
CA ALA A 277 10.14 9.36 19.26
C ALA A 277 11.22 9.59 18.20
N TRP A 278 12.17 8.66 18.04
CA TRP A 278 13.24 8.81 17.06
C TRP A 278 12.73 8.59 15.63
N VAL A 279 11.79 7.66 15.38
CA VAL A 279 11.18 7.49 14.06
C VAL A 279 10.36 8.73 13.71
N GLN A 280 9.52 9.20 14.63
CA GLN A 280 8.72 10.41 14.43
C GLN A 280 9.58 11.64 14.09
N LYS A 281 10.79 11.76 14.66
CA LYS A 281 11.75 12.83 14.32
C LYS A 281 12.34 12.72 12.91
N LEU A 282 12.37 11.54 12.30
CA LEU A 282 12.92 11.33 10.94
C LEU A 282 11.91 11.67 9.83
N LEU A 283 10.61 11.51 10.11
CA LEU A 283 9.55 11.65 9.09
C LEU A 283 9.51 13.05 8.42
N PRO A 284 9.63 14.18 9.15
CA PRO A 284 9.52 15.51 8.53
C PRO A 284 10.60 15.79 7.47
N TYR A 285 11.77 15.15 7.57
CA TYR A 285 12.85 15.31 6.58
C TYR A 285 12.55 14.63 5.25
N ARG A 286 11.66 13.63 5.25
CA ARG A 286 11.24 12.90 4.06
C ARG A 286 9.94 13.46 3.49
N MET A 287 9.01 13.91 4.32
CA MET A 287 7.68 14.34 3.89
C MET A 287 7.53 15.86 3.91
N PRO A 288 7.77 16.58 2.80
CA PRO A 288 7.55 18.01 2.75
C PRO A 288 6.04 18.34 2.88
N ARG A 289 5.74 19.55 3.34
CA ARG A 289 4.39 20.11 3.40
C ARG A 289 4.31 21.38 2.57
N LYS A 290 3.23 21.54 1.80
CA LYS A 290 2.94 22.76 1.02
C LYS A 290 1.47 23.14 1.10
#